data_AF-A0A9E1NNZ8-F1
#
_entry.id   AF-A0A9E1NNZ8-F1
#
_cell.length_a   1.000
_cell.length_b   1.000
_cell.length_c   1.000
_cell.angle_alpha   90.00
_cell.angle_beta   90.00
_cell.angle_gamma   90.00
#
_symmetry.space_group_name_H-M   'P 1'
#
loop_
_entity.id
_entity.type
_entity.pdbx_description
1 polymer ?
#
loop_
_entity_poly.entity_id
_entity_poly.type
_entity_poly.pdbx_seq_one_letter_code
_entity_poly.pdbx_strand_id
1 'polypeptide(L)'
;LLDFNADYEIILSMGMSMMTSRHIECSVKSFKNQGLETIFIVPISSTPFNTLVRQWKYIFNIEDNYSYADVNVLDSEVFKFIEPISDDQMTKEIILEYANEISDKQEEEVVLIIAHGPVSESDNVKELRIMDNIAHYISDNSEYSVVKSFTLQDDAGKSIRESNVLKIRNFIDESSKQGKRVLIVSNLMSGKGIQKSIEKDLNGLTYTFNSKGLLTHQKFRTWIEKSIMK
;
A
#
# COMPACT_ATOMS: atom_id res chain seq x y z
N LEU A 1 3.80 15.52 4.93
CA LEU A 1 5.12 15.27 4.32
C LEU A 1 5.94 16.55 4.15
N LEU A 2 5.35 17.76 4.12
CA LEU A 2 6.08 19.00 3.86
C LEU A 2 6.94 19.52 5.03
N ASP A 3 6.71 19.04 6.26
CA ASP A 3 7.50 19.39 7.44
C ASP A 3 8.48 18.26 7.84
N PHE A 4 9.22 17.71 6.89
CA PHE A 4 10.28 16.73 7.16
C PHE A 4 11.53 17.43 7.74
N ASN A 5 12.52 16.69 8.26
CA ASN A 5 13.71 17.30 8.86
C ASN A 5 14.38 18.31 7.89
N ALA A 6 14.81 19.47 8.40
CA ALA A 6 15.40 20.58 7.65
C ALA A 6 16.70 20.21 6.91
N ASP A 7 17.32 19.09 7.28
CA ASP A 7 18.52 18.55 6.62
C ASP A 7 18.23 17.93 5.24
N TYR A 8 16.96 17.77 4.84
CA TYR A 8 16.57 17.15 3.57
C TYR A 8 15.84 18.12 2.63
N GLU A 9 16.27 18.16 1.37
CA GLU A 9 15.47 18.72 0.28
C GLU A 9 14.48 17.65 -0.22
N ILE A 10 13.19 17.98 -0.27
CA ILE A 10 12.12 17.06 -0.68
C ILE A 10 11.60 17.45 -2.04
N ILE A 11 11.61 16.49 -2.96
CA ILE A 11 10.89 16.59 -4.24
C ILE A 11 9.74 15.59 -4.24
N LEU A 12 8.54 16.09 -4.54
CA LEU A 12 7.36 15.25 -4.73
C LEU A 12 7.13 15.03 -6.22
N SER A 13 7.16 13.76 -6.63
CA SER A 13 6.79 13.34 -7.97
C SER A 13 5.53 12.48 -7.93
N MET A 14 4.52 12.86 -8.71
CA MET A 14 3.24 12.16 -8.74
C MET A 14 3.39 10.80 -9.44
N GLY A 15 2.88 9.73 -8.82
CA GLY A 15 3.14 8.35 -9.24
C GLY A 15 2.76 8.01 -10.69
N MET A 16 1.65 8.56 -11.20
CA MET A 16 1.26 8.38 -12.62
C MET A 16 2.17 9.17 -13.57
N SER A 17 2.68 10.33 -13.15
CA SER A 17 3.68 11.08 -13.93
C SER A 17 5.02 10.32 -14.00
N MET A 18 5.32 9.54 -12.95
CA MET A 18 6.42 8.59 -12.86
C MET A 18 6.28 7.33 -13.73
N MET A 19 5.28 7.25 -14.61
CA MET A 19 5.36 6.37 -15.78
C MET A 19 6.47 6.83 -16.75
N THR A 20 6.86 8.11 -16.71
CA THR A 20 7.94 8.69 -17.53
C THR A 20 9.03 9.32 -16.67
N SER A 21 10.27 9.37 -17.14
CA SER A 21 11.41 10.00 -16.44
C SER A 21 11.49 11.52 -16.62
N ARG A 22 10.88 12.07 -17.68
CA ARG A 22 11.14 13.45 -18.16
C ARG A 22 10.98 14.54 -17.11
N HIS A 23 10.01 14.39 -16.22
CA HIS A 23 9.68 15.41 -15.21
C HIS A 23 10.64 15.44 -14.01
N ILE A 24 11.44 14.38 -13.80
CA ILE A 24 12.46 14.32 -12.73
C ILE A 24 13.89 14.46 -13.25
N GLU A 25 14.11 14.34 -14.56
CA GLU A 25 15.43 14.45 -15.18
C GLU A 25 16.17 15.74 -14.83
N CYS A 26 15.48 16.89 -14.89
CA CYS A 26 16.09 18.19 -14.56
C CYS A 26 16.46 18.28 -13.08
N SER A 27 15.60 17.78 -12.18
CA SER A 27 15.85 17.74 -10.74
C SER A 27 17.05 16.85 -10.42
N VAL A 28 17.10 15.65 -11.01
CA VAL A 28 18.21 14.72 -10.86
C VAL A 28 19.53 15.32 -11.38
N LYS A 29 19.51 16.00 -12.53
CA LYS A 29 20.69 16.71 -13.06
C LYS A 29 21.13 17.84 -12.14
N SER A 30 20.19 18.62 -11.61
CA SER A 30 20.48 19.69 -10.63
C SER A 30 21.16 19.13 -9.39
N PHE A 31 20.62 18.05 -8.83
CA PHE A 31 21.17 17.36 -7.66
C PHE A 31 22.59 16.83 -7.87
N LYS A 32 22.85 16.23 -9.04
CA LYS A 32 24.20 15.82 -9.42
C LYS A 32 25.16 17.02 -9.50
N ASN A 33 24.72 18.13 -10.09
CA ASN A 33 25.53 19.34 -10.22
C ASN A 33 25.80 20.05 -8.88
N GLN A 34 24.92 19.87 -7.89
CA GLN A 34 25.08 20.40 -6.53
C GLN A 34 25.99 19.53 -5.65
N GLY A 35 26.44 18.37 -6.16
CA GLY A 35 27.33 17.47 -5.42
C GLY A 35 26.64 16.70 -4.29
N LEU A 36 25.32 16.46 -4.39
CA LEU A 36 24.60 15.66 -3.39
C LEU A 36 25.15 14.23 -3.36
N GLU A 37 25.50 13.76 -2.16
CA GLU A 37 26.13 12.45 -1.94
C GLU A 37 25.13 11.29 -1.95
N THR A 38 23.85 11.55 -1.67
CA THR A 38 22.79 10.53 -1.61
C THR A 38 21.43 11.13 -1.95
N ILE A 39 20.67 10.40 -2.77
CA ILE A 39 19.28 10.72 -3.12
C ILE A 39 18.43 9.49 -2.79
N PHE A 40 17.59 9.62 -1.77
CA PHE A 40 16.64 8.57 -1.40
C PHE A 40 15.40 8.63 -2.28
N ILE A 41 15.06 7.51 -2.90
CA ILE A 41 13.84 7.33 -3.69
C ILE A 41 12.86 6.54 -2.82
N VAL A 42 11.81 7.22 -2.37
CA VAL A 42 10.79 6.62 -1.48
C VAL A 42 9.51 6.36 -2.29
N PRO A 43 9.25 5.11 -2.73
CA PRO A 43 8.03 4.79 -3.43
C PRO A 43 6.84 4.85 -2.48
N ILE A 44 5.84 5.66 -2.81
CA ILE A 44 4.58 5.71 -2.07
C ILE A 44 3.69 4.56 -2.54
N SER A 45 4.02 3.35 -2.08
CA SER A 45 3.29 2.10 -2.32
C SER A 45 3.29 1.26 -1.05
N SER A 46 2.24 0.47 -0.83
CA SER A 46 2.20 -0.52 0.25
C SER A 46 2.99 -1.78 -0.10
N THR A 47 3.28 -2.03 -1.39
CA THR A 47 3.84 -3.29 -1.87
C THR A 47 4.85 -3.12 -3.01
N PRO A 48 5.90 -3.97 -3.07
CA PRO A 48 6.83 -4.04 -4.20
C PRO A 48 6.23 -4.73 -5.43
N PHE A 49 5.12 -5.45 -5.28
CA PHE A 49 4.50 -6.21 -6.38
C PHE A 49 3.57 -5.37 -7.26
N ASN A 50 3.61 -4.05 -7.08
CA ASN A 50 2.92 -3.10 -7.94
C ASN A 50 3.73 -2.84 -9.22
N THR A 51 3.05 -2.84 -10.35
CA THR A 51 3.66 -2.65 -11.66
C THR A 51 4.27 -1.26 -11.84
N LEU A 52 3.71 -0.21 -11.25
CA LEU A 52 4.31 1.13 -11.23
C LEU A 52 5.61 1.14 -10.42
N VAL A 53 5.71 0.38 -9.33
CA VAL A 53 6.96 0.29 -8.55
C VAL A 53 8.07 -0.32 -9.40
N ARG A 54 7.77 -1.37 -10.19
CA ARG A 54 8.74 -1.93 -11.14
C ARG A 54 9.17 -0.92 -12.21
N GLN A 55 8.23 -0.14 -12.75
CA GLN A 55 8.54 0.96 -13.68
C GLN A 55 9.48 1.99 -13.04
N TRP A 56 9.26 2.34 -11.77
CA TRP A 56 10.13 3.28 -11.07
C TRP A 56 11.52 2.68 -10.84
N LYS A 57 11.61 1.40 -10.46
CA LYS A 57 12.88 0.69 -10.35
C LYS A 57 13.64 0.68 -11.68
N TYR A 58 12.96 0.44 -12.80
CA TYR A 58 13.56 0.53 -14.13
C TYR A 58 14.06 1.94 -14.47
N ILE A 59 13.26 2.98 -14.20
CA ILE A 59 13.68 4.38 -14.41
C ILE A 59 14.98 4.70 -13.66
N PHE A 60 15.19 4.14 -12.48
CA PHE A 60 16.38 4.38 -11.65
C PHE A 60 17.45 3.28 -11.78
N ASN A 61 17.41 2.47 -12.84
CA ASN A 61 18.41 1.44 -13.14
C ASN A 61 18.56 0.34 -12.05
N ILE A 62 17.47 0.01 -11.35
CA ILE A 62 17.44 -1.01 -10.27
C ILE A 62 16.86 -2.34 -10.77
N GLU A 63 15.98 -2.28 -11.77
CA GLU A 63 15.34 -3.44 -12.38
C GLU A 63 15.58 -3.38 -13.89
N ASP A 64 16.20 -4.42 -14.46
CA ASP A 64 16.67 -4.39 -15.85
C ASP A 64 15.54 -4.48 -16.90
N ASN A 65 14.44 -5.17 -16.56
CA ASN A 65 13.47 -5.66 -17.55
C ASN A 65 12.03 -5.28 -17.19
N TYR A 66 11.75 -3.98 -17.08
CA TYR A 66 10.38 -3.52 -16.87
C TYR A 66 10.10 -2.13 -17.48
N SER A 67 9.39 -2.08 -18.60
CA SER A 67 9.01 -0.81 -19.23
C SER A 67 7.54 -0.81 -19.65
N TYR A 68 6.72 -0.02 -18.96
CA TYR A 68 5.40 0.41 -19.44
C TYR A 68 5.50 1.44 -20.57
N ALA A 69 6.58 2.21 -20.56
CA ALA A 69 6.84 3.28 -21.50
C ALA A 69 8.34 3.41 -21.74
N ASP A 70 8.71 3.79 -22.96
CA ASP A 70 10.07 4.14 -23.31
C ASP A 70 10.50 5.39 -22.52
N VAL A 71 11.58 5.25 -21.75
CA VAL A 71 12.04 6.26 -20.79
C VAL A 71 13.56 6.32 -20.79
N ASN A 72 14.10 7.50 -20.49
CA ASN A 72 15.52 7.61 -20.20
C ASN A 72 15.78 6.99 -18.83
N VAL A 73 16.58 5.93 -18.81
CA VAL A 73 17.08 5.35 -17.57
C VAL A 73 18.04 6.33 -16.92
N LEU A 74 17.79 6.62 -15.66
CA LEU A 74 18.60 7.47 -14.81
C LEU A 74 19.52 6.57 -14.01
N ASP A 75 20.78 6.51 -14.41
CA ASP A 75 21.79 5.74 -13.72
C ASP A 75 22.65 6.64 -12.82
N SER A 76 22.85 6.22 -11.56
CA SER A 76 23.69 6.92 -10.60
C SER A 76 23.94 6.10 -9.34
N GLU A 77 25.20 6.09 -8.88
CA GLU A 77 25.58 5.45 -7.61
C GLU A 77 25.01 6.15 -6.35
N VAL A 78 24.59 7.42 -6.48
CA VAL A 78 24.00 8.18 -5.36
C VAL A 78 22.54 7.81 -5.08
N PHE A 79 21.90 7.03 -5.96
CA PHE A 79 20.49 6.64 -5.77
C PHE A 79 20.38 5.52 -4.75
N LYS A 80 19.52 5.73 -3.75
CA LYS A 80 19.12 4.71 -2.77
C LYS A 80 17.61 4.53 -2.83
N PHE A 81 17.17 3.43 -3.45
CA PHE A 81 15.75 3.11 -3.52
C PHE A 81 15.30 2.39 -2.27
N ILE A 82 14.30 2.95 -1.61
CA ILE A 82 13.69 2.38 -0.43
C ILE A 82 12.62 1.39 -0.88
N GLU A 83 12.65 0.15 -0.39
CA GLU A 83 11.57 -0.80 -0.69
C GLU A 83 10.24 -0.32 -0.08
N PRO A 84 9.10 -0.55 -0.74
CA PRO A 84 7.78 -0.26 -0.20
C PRO A 84 7.55 -0.86 1.20
N ILE A 85 6.75 -0.17 2.02
CA ILE A 85 6.59 -0.46 3.46
C ILE A 85 6.15 -1.90 3.77
N SER A 86 5.41 -2.55 2.88
CA SER A 86 5.04 -3.97 2.99
C SER A 86 4.44 -4.31 4.37
N ASP A 87 4.83 -5.44 4.97
CA ASP A 87 4.43 -5.89 6.31
C ASP A 87 5.40 -5.43 7.41
N ASP A 88 6.03 -4.27 7.24
CA ASP A 88 6.82 -3.63 8.31
C ASP A 88 5.99 -3.49 9.59
N GLN A 89 6.67 -3.51 10.73
CA GLN A 89 6.05 -3.36 12.05
C GLN A 89 5.15 -2.12 12.13
N MET A 90 5.52 -1.01 11.47
CA MET A 90 4.67 0.18 11.46
C MET A 90 3.39 -0.01 10.65
N THR A 91 3.39 -0.72 9.52
CA THR A 91 2.14 -1.05 8.80
C THR A 91 1.22 -1.87 9.70
N LYS A 92 1.77 -2.90 10.35
CA LYS A 92 1.05 -3.78 11.26
C LYS A 92 0.34 -3.01 12.37
N GLU A 93 1.07 -2.11 13.02
CA GLU A 93 0.51 -1.25 14.06
C GLU A 93 -0.53 -0.25 13.53
N ILE A 94 -0.30 0.36 12.37
CA ILE A 94 -1.26 1.29 11.75
C ILE A 94 -2.60 0.59 11.49
N ILE A 95 -2.57 -0.59 10.89
CA ILE A 95 -3.80 -1.33 10.55
C ILE A 95 -4.52 -1.78 11.83
N LEU A 96 -3.79 -2.22 12.86
CA LEU A 96 -4.38 -2.53 14.17
C LEU A 96 -5.05 -1.31 14.80
N GLU A 97 -4.38 -0.16 14.81
CA GLU A 97 -4.94 1.09 15.35
C GLU A 97 -6.19 1.52 14.57
N TYR A 98 -6.18 1.42 13.25
CA TYR A 98 -7.37 1.69 12.43
C TYR A 98 -8.53 0.73 12.65
N ALA A 99 -8.26 -0.55 12.94
CA ALA A 99 -9.29 -1.50 13.34
C ALA A 99 -9.89 -1.09 14.70
N ASN A 100 -9.03 -0.78 15.67
CA ASN A 100 -9.43 -0.38 17.02
C ASN A 100 -10.26 0.92 17.02
N GLU A 101 -9.95 1.88 16.14
CA GLU A 101 -10.71 3.12 16.00
C GLU A 101 -12.21 2.91 15.68
N ILE A 102 -12.56 1.81 15.01
CA ILE A 102 -13.93 1.52 14.59
C ILE A 102 -14.54 0.31 15.34
N SER A 103 -13.81 -0.25 16.29
CA SER A 103 -14.17 -1.41 17.08
C SER A 103 -15.00 -1.02 18.30
N ASP A 104 -15.87 -1.94 18.74
CA ASP A 104 -16.64 -1.82 19.98
C ASP A 104 -16.33 -3.01 20.91
N LYS A 105 -16.46 -4.24 20.38
CA LYS A 105 -16.20 -5.48 21.13
C LYS A 105 -15.49 -6.51 20.26
N GLN A 106 -14.17 -6.60 20.41
CA GLN A 106 -13.28 -7.32 19.48
C GLN A 106 -13.65 -8.81 19.33
N GLU A 107 -14.01 -9.50 20.41
CA GLU A 107 -14.36 -10.92 20.41
C GLU A 107 -15.67 -11.24 19.64
N GLU A 108 -16.49 -10.23 19.38
CA GLU A 108 -17.71 -10.30 18.56
C GLU A 108 -17.49 -9.75 17.14
N GLU A 109 -16.26 -9.36 16.81
CA GLU A 109 -15.90 -8.67 15.57
C GLU A 109 -14.95 -9.48 14.70
N VAL A 110 -15.08 -9.29 13.38
CA VAL A 110 -14.11 -9.78 12.39
C VAL A 110 -13.51 -8.60 11.64
N VAL A 111 -12.23 -8.68 11.33
CA VAL A 111 -11.49 -7.63 10.60
C VAL A 111 -11.14 -8.13 9.20
N LEU A 112 -11.54 -7.37 8.18
CA LEU A 112 -11.14 -7.57 6.80
C LEU A 112 -10.13 -6.50 6.41
N ILE A 113 -8.94 -6.92 6.00
CA ILE A 113 -7.92 -6.05 5.43
C ILE A 113 -8.07 -6.09 3.92
N ILE A 114 -8.39 -4.96 3.28
CA ILE A 114 -8.58 -4.89 1.82
C ILE A 114 -7.49 -4.03 1.17
N ALA A 115 -6.82 -4.58 0.15
CA ALA A 115 -5.87 -3.87 -0.69
C ALA A 115 -6.31 -3.84 -2.16
N HIS A 116 -5.65 -2.99 -2.95
CA HIS A 116 -5.84 -2.91 -4.40
C HIS A 116 -5.50 -4.23 -5.09
N GLY A 117 -4.37 -4.85 -4.73
CA GLY A 117 -3.85 -6.07 -5.35
C GLY A 117 -3.21 -5.84 -6.73
N PRO A 118 -2.19 -6.62 -7.10
CA PRO A 118 -1.56 -6.57 -8.41
C PRO A 118 -2.41 -7.24 -9.51
N VAL A 119 -2.06 -6.92 -10.77
CA VAL A 119 -2.74 -7.45 -11.96
C VAL A 119 -2.54 -8.96 -12.11
N SER A 120 -1.31 -9.44 -11.91
CA SER A 120 -0.96 -10.84 -12.14
C SER A 120 -1.31 -11.72 -10.94
N GLU A 121 -1.72 -12.96 -11.19
CA GLU A 121 -2.02 -13.93 -10.13
C GLU A 121 -0.78 -14.25 -9.28
N SER A 122 0.38 -14.43 -9.94
CA SER A 122 1.62 -14.80 -9.25
C SER A 122 2.12 -13.71 -8.29
N ASP A 123 1.93 -12.44 -8.65
CA ASP A 123 2.19 -11.32 -7.75
C ASP A 123 1.11 -11.20 -6.68
N ASN A 124 -0.15 -11.51 -7.01
CA ASN A 124 -1.24 -11.45 -6.04
C ASN A 124 -1.07 -12.46 -4.91
N VAL A 125 -0.55 -13.66 -5.21
CA VAL A 125 -0.19 -14.65 -4.19
C VAL A 125 0.88 -14.11 -3.24
N LYS A 126 1.85 -13.34 -3.73
CA LYS A 126 2.89 -12.74 -2.89
C LYS A 126 2.35 -11.57 -2.07
N GLU A 127 1.48 -10.75 -2.66
CA GLU A 127 0.79 -9.65 -1.97
C GLU A 127 -0.07 -10.19 -0.82
N LEU A 128 -0.87 -11.22 -1.08
CA LEU A 128 -1.69 -11.85 -0.04
C LEU A 128 -0.82 -12.40 1.08
N ARG A 129 0.37 -12.96 0.81
CA ARG A 129 1.30 -13.38 1.87
C ARG A 129 1.77 -12.23 2.76
N ILE A 130 2.10 -11.07 2.18
CA ILE A 130 2.43 -9.86 2.95
C ILE A 130 1.24 -9.45 3.82
N MET A 131 0.04 -9.41 3.23
CA MET A 131 -1.16 -9.04 3.97
C MET A 131 -1.55 -10.07 5.05
N ASP A 132 -1.29 -11.35 4.83
CA ASP A 132 -1.54 -12.41 5.81
C ASP A 132 -0.58 -12.28 7.00
N ASN A 133 0.66 -11.85 6.79
CA ASN A 133 1.56 -11.52 7.89
C ASN A 133 1.03 -10.35 8.74
N ILE A 134 0.37 -9.36 8.12
CA ILE A 134 -0.31 -8.28 8.84
C ILE A 134 -1.51 -8.84 9.61
N ALA A 135 -2.32 -9.69 8.98
CA ALA A 135 -3.47 -10.32 9.62
C ALA A 135 -3.07 -11.15 10.85
N HIS A 136 -2.02 -11.99 10.73
CA HIS A 136 -1.50 -12.77 11.85
C HIS A 136 -1.04 -11.88 12.99
N TYR A 137 -0.30 -10.80 12.71
CA TYR A 137 0.11 -9.86 13.76
C TYR A 137 -1.10 -9.29 14.50
N ILE A 138 -2.14 -8.87 13.78
CA ILE A 138 -3.35 -8.33 14.40
C ILE A 138 -4.02 -9.40 15.26
N SER A 139 -4.18 -10.62 14.75
CA SER A 139 -4.72 -11.75 15.53
C SER A 139 -3.92 -12.03 16.79
N ASP A 140 -2.58 -11.96 16.74
CA ASP A 140 -1.72 -12.22 17.90
C ASP A 140 -1.72 -11.07 18.92
N ASN A 141 -2.19 -9.87 18.54
CA ASN A 141 -2.13 -8.65 19.34
C ASN A 141 -3.52 -8.02 19.59
N SER A 142 -4.59 -8.80 19.46
CA SER A 142 -5.97 -8.36 19.70
C SER A 142 -6.85 -9.54 20.10
N GLU A 143 -8.11 -9.26 20.42
CA GLU A 143 -9.14 -10.28 20.71
C GLU A 143 -10.12 -10.46 19.54
N TYR A 144 -9.79 -9.94 18.35
CA TYR A 144 -10.64 -10.08 17.17
C TYR A 144 -10.92 -11.55 16.86
N SER A 145 -12.19 -11.88 16.64
CA SER A 145 -12.61 -13.26 16.41
C SER A 145 -11.95 -13.87 15.16
N VAL A 146 -11.78 -13.07 14.10
CA VAL A 146 -11.10 -13.46 12.85
C VAL A 146 -10.48 -12.21 12.23
N VAL A 147 -9.28 -12.33 11.70
CA VAL A 147 -8.66 -11.32 10.83
C VAL A 147 -8.35 -11.96 9.49
N LYS A 148 -8.76 -11.34 8.39
CA LYS A 148 -8.58 -11.90 7.04
C LYS A 148 -8.24 -10.85 6.00
N SER A 149 -7.33 -11.20 5.11
CA SER A 149 -6.84 -10.31 4.05
C SER A 149 -7.47 -10.63 2.69
N PHE A 150 -7.74 -9.59 1.91
CA PHE A 150 -8.25 -9.69 0.56
C PHE A 150 -7.64 -8.62 -0.35
N THR A 151 -7.48 -8.99 -1.61
CA THR A 151 -7.12 -8.08 -2.71
C THR A 151 -8.30 -7.98 -3.66
N LEU A 152 -8.65 -6.78 -4.11
CA LEU A 152 -9.62 -6.63 -5.21
C LEU A 152 -9.05 -7.13 -6.54
N GLN A 153 -7.74 -6.95 -6.74
CA GLN A 153 -7.08 -6.98 -8.04
C GLN A 153 -7.81 -6.03 -9.01
N ASP A 154 -7.90 -4.75 -8.64
CA ASP A 154 -8.78 -3.77 -9.28
C ASP A 154 -8.48 -3.59 -10.79
N ASP A 155 -7.21 -3.70 -11.16
CA ASP A 155 -6.71 -3.59 -12.54
C ASP A 155 -6.60 -4.94 -13.28
N ALA A 156 -6.98 -6.06 -12.66
CA ALA A 156 -6.98 -7.36 -13.31
C ALA A 156 -8.17 -7.54 -14.26
N GLY A 157 -8.18 -8.65 -15.00
CA GLY A 157 -9.31 -9.01 -15.86
C GLY A 157 -10.63 -9.00 -15.10
N LYS A 158 -11.70 -8.51 -15.74
CA LYS A 158 -13.02 -8.29 -15.14
C LYS A 158 -13.52 -9.48 -14.31
N SER A 159 -13.40 -10.70 -14.82
CA SER A 159 -13.85 -11.93 -14.13
C SER A 159 -13.05 -12.22 -12.86
N ILE A 160 -11.75 -11.89 -12.83
CA ILE A 160 -10.88 -12.06 -11.65
C ILE A 160 -11.34 -11.10 -10.55
N ARG A 161 -11.48 -9.82 -10.90
CA ARG A 161 -11.95 -8.79 -9.97
C ARG A 161 -13.35 -9.12 -9.42
N GLU A 162 -14.30 -9.49 -10.28
CA GLU A 162 -15.65 -9.87 -9.87
C GLU A 162 -15.66 -11.09 -8.95
N SER A 163 -14.81 -12.09 -9.23
CA SER A 163 -14.64 -13.26 -8.35
C SER A 163 -14.11 -12.85 -6.97
N ASN A 164 -13.14 -11.94 -6.91
CA ASN A 164 -12.58 -11.46 -5.64
C ASN A 164 -13.59 -10.64 -4.84
N VAL A 165 -14.36 -9.76 -5.49
CA VAL A 165 -15.48 -9.06 -4.85
C VAL A 165 -16.51 -10.04 -4.30
N LEU A 166 -16.86 -11.08 -5.05
CA LEU A 166 -17.80 -12.11 -4.59
C LEU A 166 -17.28 -12.85 -3.35
N LYS A 167 -15.98 -13.20 -3.30
CA LYS A 167 -15.36 -13.81 -2.11
C LYS A 167 -15.45 -12.90 -0.89
N ILE A 168 -15.20 -11.60 -1.05
CA ILE A 168 -15.31 -10.62 0.04
C ILE A 168 -16.76 -10.53 0.50
N ARG A 169 -17.71 -10.35 -0.42
CA ARG A 169 -19.15 -10.28 -0.10
C ARG A 169 -19.63 -11.52 0.64
N ASN A 170 -19.25 -12.71 0.18
CA ASN A 170 -19.60 -13.97 0.84
C ASN A 170 -19.05 -14.03 2.27
N PHE A 171 -17.78 -13.64 2.47
CA PHE A 171 -17.19 -13.63 3.81
C PHE A 171 -17.92 -12.68 4.78
N ILE A 172 -18.31 -11.49 4.31
CA ILE A 172 -19.07 -10.51 5.10
C ILE A 172 -20.45 -11.06 5.46
N ASP A 173 -21.16 -11.65 4.49
CA ASP A 173 -22.49 -12.24 4.69
C ASP A 173 -22.44 -13.45 5.65
N GLU A 174 -21.48 -14.34 5.49
CA GLU A 174 -21.25 -15.48 6.37
C GLU A 174 -20.92 -15.04 7.81
N SER A 175 -20.05 -14.04 7.97
CA SER A 175 -19.70 -13.50 9.29
C SER A 175 -20.91 -12.85 9.96
N SER A 176 -21.69 -12.09 9.18
CA SER A 176 -22.92 -11.44 9.66
C SER A 176 -23.97 -12.47 10.10
N LYS A 177 -24.13 -13.58 9.36
CA LYS A 177 -25.01 -14.70 9.72
C LYS A 177 -24.57 -15.43 11.00
N GLN A 178 -23.29 -15.38 11.33
CA GLN A 178 -22.74 -15.89 12.59
C GLN A 178 -22.89 -14.89 13.75
N GLY A 179 -23.57 -13.75 13.52
CA GLY A 179 -23.75 -12.69 14.52
C GLY A 179 -22.51 -11.84 14.75
N LYS A 180 -21.49 -11.93 13.87
CA LYS A 180 -20.26 -11.14 14.00
C LYS A 180 -20.43 -9.77 13.35
N ARG A 181 -19.90 -8.74 14.01
CA ARG A 181 -19.79 -7.40 13.42
C ARG A 181 -18.57 -7.34 12.50
N VAL A 182 -18.75 -6.86 11.28
CA VAL A 182 -17.70 -6.82 10.26
C VAL A 182 -17.05 -5.45 10.23
N LEU A 183 -15.73 -5.42 10.45
CA LEU A 183 -14.87 -4.26 10.32
C LEU A 183 -14.03 -4.38 9.06
N ILE A 184 -13.95 -3.31 8.28
CA ILE A 184 -13.07 -3.25 7.11
C ILE A 184 -12.02 -2.18 7.36
N VAL A 185 -10.77 -2.52 7.11
CA VAL A 185 -9.62 -1.59 7.15
C VAL A 185 -8.87 -1.71 5.84
N SER A 186 -8.47 -0.57 5.27
CA SER A 186 -7.76 -0.57 3.99
C SER A 186 -6.25 -0.63 4.17
N ASN A 187 -5.57 -1.54 3.47
CA ASN A 187 -4.12 -1.51 3.27
C ASN A 187 -3.81 -0.70 2.01
N LEU A 188 -4.08 0.61 2.07
CA LEU A 188 -3.95 1.55 0.95
C LEU A 188 -3.14 2.76 1.36
N MET A 189 -2.39 3.33 0.42
CA MET A 189 -1.58 4.51 0.71
C MET A 189 -2.44 5.75 1.02
N SER A 190 -3.49 6.00 0.23
CA SER A 190 -4.35 7.19 0.37
C SER A 190 -5.78 6.82 0.73
N GLY A 191 -6.49 7.74 1.40
CA GLY A 191 -7.91 7.60 1.77
C GLY A 191 -8.93 7.95 0.67
N LYS A 192 -8.48 8.27 -0.55
CA LYS A 192 -9.34 8.79 -1.64
C LYS A 192 -9.23 8.01 -2.96
N GLY A 193 -8.64 6.81 -2.91
CA GLY A 193 -8.52 5.91 -4.06
C GLY A 193 -9.71 4.97 -4.17
N ILE A 194 -9.44 3.67 -4.04
CA ILE A 194 -10.43 2.59 -4.26
C ILE A 194 -11.53 2.50 -3.20
N GLN A 195 -11.50 3.33 -2.15
CA GLN A 195 -12.49 3.33 -1.07
C GLN A 195 -13.93 3.42 -1.59
N LYS A 196 -14.20 4.33 -2.55
CA LYS A 196 -15.52 4.46 -3.18
C LYS A 196 -15.93 3.21 -3.97
N SER A 197 -14.96 2.54 -4.60
CA SER A 197 -15.20 1.28 -5.31
C SER A 197 -15.57 0.18 -4.32
N ILE A 198 -14.87 0.08 -3.18
CA ILE A 198 -15.20 -0.86 -2.08
C ILE A 198 -16.62 -0.60 -1.59
N GLU A 199 -16.98 0.65 -1.29
CA GLU A 199 -18.33 1.00 -0.81
C GLU A 199 -19.41 0.60 -1.83
N LYS A 200 -19.17 0.85 -3.11
CA LYS A 200 -20.07 0.46 -4.21
C LYS A 200 -20.18 -1.07 -4.32
N ASP A 201 -19.05 -1.77 -4.32
CA ASP A 201 -18.97 -3.22 -4.47
C ASP A 201 -19.64 -3.96 -3.31
N LEU A 202 -19.63 -3.36 -2.11
CA LEU A 202 -20.19 -3.94 -0.90
C LEU A 202 -21.57 -3.38 -0.53
N ASN A 203 -22.22 -2.65 -1.44
CA ASN A 203 -23.57 -2.14 -1.22
C ASN A 203 -24.54 -3.29 -0.86
N GLY A 204 -25.44 -3.01 0.09
CA GLY A 204 -26.42 -3.95 0.64
C GLY A 204 -25.89 -4.87 1.73
N LEU A 205 -24.62 -4.75 2.13
CA LEU A 205 -24.04 -5.50 3.25
C LEU A 205 -23.87 -4.61 4.49
N THR A 206 -23.88 -5.22 5.68
CA THR A 206 -23.65 -4.54 6.95
C THR A 206 -22.17 -4.66 7.33
N TYR A 207 -21.47 -3.53 7.41
CA TYR A 207 -20.08 -3.44 7.85
C TYR A 207 -19.76 -2.02 8.34
N THR A 208 -18.67 -1.87 9.08
CA THR A 208 -18.06 -0.56 9.40
C THR A 208 -16.72 -0.45 8.69
N PHE A 209 -16.44 0.69 8.03
CA PHE A 209 -15.24 0.85 7.20
C PHE A 209 -14.36 2.00 7.68
N ASN A 210 -13.11 1.69 8.01
CA ASN A 210 -12.06 2.70 8.15
C ASN A 210 -11.41 2.94 6.79
N SER A 211 -11.76 4.07 6.18
CA SER A 211 -11.33 4.46 4.83
C SER A 211 -9.98 5.18 4.80
N LYS A 212 -9.32 5.36 5.96
CA LYS A 212 -8.00 6.03 6.05
C LYS A 212 -6.94 5.20 5.34
N GLY A 213 -5.99 5.90 4.73
CA GLY A 213 -4.80 5.29 4.12
C GLY A 213 -3.57 5.46 5.00
N LEU A 214 -2.55 4.62 4.81
CA LEU A 214 -1.30 4.60 5.59
C LEU A 214 -0.63 5.97 5.68
N LEU A 215 -0.68 6.78 4.61
CA LEU A 215 -0.11 8.14 4.57
C LEU A 215 -0.70 9.09 5.62
N THR A 216 -1.89 8.80 6.12
CA THR A 216 -2.57 9.64 7.11
C THR A 216 -2.13 9.32 8.55
N HIS A 217 -1.40 8.22 8.77
CA HIS A 217 -0.87 7.86 10.08
C HIS A 217 0.53 8.43 10.31
N GLN A 218 0.80 8.93 11.53
CA GLN A 218 2.12 9.48 11.88
C GLN A 218 3.24 8.42 11.77
N LYS A 219 2.95 7.16 12.08
CA LYS A 219 3.93 6.06 11.94
C LYS A 219 4.43 5.87 10.53
N PHE A 220 3.66 6.20 9.50
CA PHE A 220 4.17 6.12 8.12
C PHE A 220 5.32 7.11 7.89
N ARG A 221 5.22 8.33 8.45
CA ARG A 221 6.33 9.28 8.43
C ARG A 221 7.54 8.73 9.18
N THR A 222 7.33 8.17 10.37
CA THR A 222 8.42 7.56 11.16
C THR A 222 9.08 6.39 10.40
N TRP A 223 8.32 5.64 9.61
CA TRP A 223 8.86 4.57 8.76
C TRP A 223 9.80 5.14 7.70
N ILE A 224 9.41 6.24 7.01
CA ILE A 224 10.29 6.90 6.04
C ILE A 224 11.57 7.38 6.73
N GLU A 225 11.46 8.08 7.86
CA GLU A 225 12.61 8.60 8.61
C GLU A 225 13.58 7.48 9.00
N LYS A 226 13.08 6.34 9.49
CA LYS A 226 13.92 5.18 9.81
C LYS A 226 14.50 4.50 8.57
N SER A 227 13.82 4.55 7.44
CA SER A 227 14.25 3.85 6.22
C SER A 227 15.40 4.57 5.52
N ILE A 228 15.45 5.90 5.59
CA ILE A 228 16.54 6.71 5.01
C ILE A 228 17.76 6.85 5.93
N MET A 229 17.66 6.41 7.19
CA MET A 229 18.79 6.38 8.13
C MET A 229 19.56 5.06 8.13
N LYS A 230 19.10 4.06 7.37
CA LYS A 230 19.78 2.77 7.18
C LYS A 230 20.81 2.85 6.06
#